data_AF-A0A258ZZX0-F1
#
_entry.id   AF-A0A258ZZX0-F1
#
_cell.length_a   1.000
_cell.length_b   1.000
_cell.length_c   1.000
_cell.angle_alpha   90.00
_cell.angle_beta   90.00
_cell.angle_gamma   90.00
#
_symmetry.space_group_name_H-M   'P 1'
#
loop_
_entity.id
_entity.type
_entity.pdbx_description
1 polymer ?
#
loop_
_entity_poly.entity_id
_entity_poly.type
_entity_poly.pdbx_seq_one_letter_code
_entity_poly.pdbx_strand_id
1 'polypeptide(L)' 'LFIGGTTLLTRCYAPEERARAQAANDLVIFIVGVATSLGAGAMLHLLGWQIMNAVLLPWLALAVLALAWLGWRERRG' A
#
# COMPACT_ATOMS: atom_id res chain seq x y z
N LEU A 1 -14.91 12.41 14.92
CA LEU A 1 -13.92 13.51 15.10
C LEU A 1 -12.88 13.57 13.95
N PHE A 2 -13.32 13.50 12.69
CA PHE A 2 -12.43 13.42 11.51
C PHE A 2 -12.66 14.56 10.51
N ILE A 3 -13.78 15.27 10.66
CA ILE A 3 -14.16 16.44 9.85
C ILE A 3 -13.35 17.69 10.28
N GLY A 4 -13.07 17.86 11.58
CA GLY A 4 -12.32 19.03 12.06
C GLY A 4 -10.85 19.09 11.59
N GLY A 5 -10.19 17.94 11.46
CA GLY A 5 -8.80 17.85 10.97
C GLY A 5 -8.68 17.99 9.45
N THR A 6 -9.70 17.57 8.70
CA THR A 6 -9.73 17.70 7.23
C THR A 6 -10.07 19.13 6.75
N THR A 7 -10.74 19.94 7.58
CA THR A 7 -10.94 21.38 7.35
C THR A 7 -9.68 22.22 7.61
N LEU A 8 -8.80 21.79 8.51
CA LEU A 8 -7.56 22.52 8.80
C LEU A 8 -6.44 22.25 7.78
N LEU A 9 -6.39 21.04 7.18
CA LEU A 9 -5.41 20.70 6.15
C LEU A 9 -5.70 21.33 4.78
N THR A 10 -6.95 21.71 4.51
CA THR A 10 -7.37 22.37 3.26
C THR A 10 -7.01 23.86 3.22
N ARG A 11 -6.48 24.44 4.30
CA ARG A 11 -6.00 25.84 4.31
C ARG A 11 -4.51 26.00 3.96
N CYS A 12 -3.74 24.92 3.88
CA CYS A 12 -2.29 25.02 3.64
C CYS A 12 -1.79 24.28 2.38
N TYR A 13 -2.59 23.43 1.73
CA TYR A 13 -2.14 22.68 0.55
C TYR A 13 -3.18 22.65 -0.58
N ALA A 14 -2.73 22.99 -1.79
CA ALA A 14 -3.56 23.09 -2.97
C ALA A 14 -4.04 21.69 -3.46
N PRO A 15 -5.30 21.56 -3.93
CA PRO A 15 -5.87 20.31 -4.46
C PRO A 15 -5.07 19.67 -5.61
N GLU A 16 -4.19 20.46 -6.25
CA GLU A 16 -3.27 20.07 -7.31
C GLU A 16 -2.22 19.04 -6.86
N GLU A 17 -1.84 19.01 -5.57
CA GLU A 17 -0.82 18.07 -5.07
C GLU A 17 -1.38 16.67 -4.75
N ARG A 18 -2.66 16.55 -4.39
CA ARG A 18 -3.30 15.24 -4.15
C ARG A 18 -3.38 14.41 -5.42
N ALA A 19 -3.71 15.05 -6.55
CA ALA A 19 -3.70 14.40 -7.86
C ALA A 19 -2.28 13.91 -8.22
N ARG A 20 -1.26 14.71 -7.90
CA ARG A 20 0.14 14.36 -8.13
C ARG A 20 0.62 13.23 -7.22
N ALA A 21 0.24 13.23 -5.94
CA ALA A 21 0.56 12.16 -5.00
C ALA A 21 -0.12 10.84 -5.38
N GLN A 22 -1.39 10.91 -5.83
CA GLN A 22 -2.13 9.74 -6.31
C GLN A 22 -1.51 9.18 -7.60
N ALA A 23 -1.20 10.04 -8.58
CA ALA A 23 -0.54 9.63 -9.81
C ALA A 23 0.86 9.05 -9.57
N ALA A 24 1.62 9.59 -8.63
CA ALA A 24 2.92 9.06 -8.24
C ALA A 24 2.79 7.68 -7.59
N ASN A 25 1.80 7.47 -6.72
CA ASN A 25 1.53 6.18 -6.10
C ASN A 25 1.16 5.12 -7.15
N ASP A 26 0.23 5.43 -8.04
CA ASP A 26 -0.21 4.52 -9.11
C ASP A 26 0.96 4.17 -10.07
N LEU A 27 1.82 5.13 -10.38
CA LEU A 27 3.03 4.90 -11.20
C LEU A 27 4.02 3.96 -10.50
N VAL A 28 4.27 4.16 -9.20
CA VAL A 28 5.17 3.29 -8.42
C VAL A 28 4.64 1.86 -8.38
N ILE A 29 3.33 1.69 -8.13
CA ILE A 29 2.68 0.38 -8.16
C ILE A 29 2.86 -0.26 -9.54
N PHE A 30 2.70 0.51 -10.62
CA PHE A 30 2.87 0.01 -11.98
C PHE A 30 4.30 -0.45 -12.27
N ILE A 31 5.30 0.36 -11.91
CA ILE A 31 6.73 0.03 -12.11
C ILE A 31 7.11 -1.20 -11.29
N VAL A 32 6.72 -1.25 -10.02
CA VAL A 32 6.97 -2.40 -9.14
C VAL A 32 6.28 -3.65 -9.69
N GLY A 33 5.06 -3.52 -10.23
CA GLY A 33 4.33 -4.61 -10.89
C GLY A 33 5.07 -5.17 -12.11
N VAL A 34 5.57 -4.30 -13.00
CA VAL A 34 6.35 -4.70 -14.18
C VAL A 34 7.67 -5.38 -13.76
N ALA A 35 8.40 -4.80 -12.81
CA ALA A 35 9.64 -5.38 -12.30
C ALA A 35 9.41 -6.76 -11.65
N THR A 36 8.33 -6.90 -10.87
CA THR A 36 7.95 -8.16 -10.24
C THR A 36 7.55 -9.20 -11.27
N SER A 37 6.77 -8.81 -12.29
CA SER A 37 6.33 -9.71 -13.37
C SER A 37 7.52 -10.24 -14.19
N LEU A 38 8.47 -9.37 -14.54
CA LEU A 38 9.71 -9.78 -15.22
C LEU A 38 10.62 -10.62 -14.32
N GLY A 39 10.70 -10.30 -13.03
CA GLY A 39 11.49 -11.02 -12.04
C GLY A 39 10.89 -12.35 -11.57
N ALA A 40 9.58 -12.56 -11.73
CA ALA A 40 8.87 -13.72 -11.18
C ALA A 40 9.39 -15.05 -11.71
N GLY A 41 9.79 -15.12 -12.99
CA GLY A 41 10.37 -16.33 -13.58
C GLY A 41 11.74 -16.69 -12.97
N ALA A 42 12.61 -15.70 -12.81
CA ALA A 42 13.92 -15.90 -12.18
C ALA A 42 13.79 -16.20 -10.67
N MET A 43 12.87 -15.51 -9.99
CA MET A 43 12.58 -15.69 -8.57
C MET A 43 12.06 -17.11 -8.30
N LEU A 44 11.14 -17.62 -9.13
CA LEU A 44 10.59 -18.98 -9.00
C LEU A 44 11.67 -20.05 -9.21
N HIS A 45 12.57 -19.85 -10.16
CA HIS A 45 13.66 -20.79 -10.43
C HIS A 45 14.71 -20.82 -9.31
N LEU A 46 14.99 -19.67 -8.67
CA LEU A 46 16.03 -19.55 -7.64
C LEU A 46 15.55 -19.88 -6.21
N LEU A 47 14.34 -19.44 -5.85
CA LEU A 47 13.82 -19.57 -4.48
C LEU A 47 12.82 -20.71 -4.33
N GLY A 48 12.21 -21.15 -5.44
CA GLY A 48 11.16 -22.15 -5.43
C GLY A 48 9.87 -21.65 -4.77
N TRP A 49 8.77 -22.34 -5.09
CA TRP A 49 7.42 -21.94 -4.70
C TRP A 49 7.22 -21.85 -3.17
N GLN A 50 7.89 -22.72 -2.40
CA GLN A 50 7.73 -22.80 -0.94
C GLN A 50 8.31 -21.58 -0.22
N ILE A 51 9.53 -21.15 -0.58
CA ILE A 51 10.19 -20.01 0.07
C ILE A 51 9.44 -18.71 -0.27
N MET A 52 8.97 -18.57 -1.50
CA MET A 52 8.15 -17.42 -1.90
C MET A 52 6.90 -17.29 -1.02
N ASN A 53 6.16 -18.38 -0.80
CA ASN A 53 4.98 -18.37 0.06
C ASN A 53 5.33 -18.08 1.52
N ALA A 54 6.41 -18.67 2.04
CA ALA A 54 6.85 -18.45 3.42
C ALA A 54 7.21 -16.98 3.69
N VAL A 55 7.84 -16.30 2.73
CA VAL A 55 8.16 -14.87 2.83
C VAL A 55 6.92 -13.99 2.70
N LEU A 56 5.92 -14.40 1.91
CA LEU A 56 4.67 -13.66 1.74
C LEU A 56 3.78 -13.66 2.99
N LEU A 57 3.75 -14.75 3.76
CA LEU A 57 2.94 -14.89 4.98
C LEU A 57 3.10 -13.74 6.01
N PRO A 58 4.31 -13.33 6.43
CA PRO A 58 4.48 -12.23 7.39
C PRO A 58 4.02 -10.87 6.84
N TRP A 59 4.20 -10.60 5.54
CA TRP A 59 3.71 -9.38 4.91
C TRP A 59 2.17 -9.33 4.86
N LEU A 60 1.55 -10.48 4.56
CA LEU A 60 0.10 -10.64 4.59
C LEU A 60 -0.46 -10.44 6.01
N ALA A 61 0.21 -10.98 7.03
CA ALA A 61 -0.17 -10.78 8.42
C ALA A 61 -0.10 -9.29 8.82
N LEU A 62 0.96 -8.57 8.42
CA LEU A 62 1.08 -7.12 8.63
C LEU A 62 -0.05 -6.33 7.95
N ALA A 63 -0.39 -6.67 6.71
CA ALA A 63 -1.48 -6.03 5.99
C ALA A 63 -2.83 -6.25 6.68
N VAL A 64 -3.11 -7.47 7.13
CA VAL A 64 -4.32 -7.80 7.89
C VAL A 64 -4.37 -7.03 9.21
N LEU A 65 -3.25 -6.92 9.93
CA LEU A 65 -3.18 -6.14 11.17
C LEU A 65 -3.43 -4.65 10.93
N ALA A 66 -2.86 -4.07 9.86
CA ALA A 66 -3.09 -2.68 9.49
C ALA A 66 -4.55 -2.41 9.11
N LEU A 67 -5.18 -3.31 8.34
CA LEU A 67 -6.59 -3.21 7.98
C LEU A 67 -7.51 -3.40 9.19
N ALA A 68 -7.21 -4.35 10.07
CA ALA A 68 -7.96 -4.56 11.31
C ALA A 68 -7.87 -3.33 12.22
N TRP A 69 -6.69 -2.73 12.34
CA TRP A 69 -6.48 -1.48 13.07
C TRP A 69 -7.31 -0.35 12.48
N LEU A 70 -7.27 -0.17 11.15
CA LEU A 70 -8.03 0.88 10.48
C LEU A 70 -9.54 0.70 10.67
N GLY A 71 -10.05 -0.52 10.49
CA GLY A 71 -11.45 -0.85 10.71
C GLY A 71 -11.89 -0.70 12.16
N TRP A 72 -11.02 -0.99 13.13
CA TRP A 72 -11.28 -0.71 14.54
C TRP A 72 -11.29 0.79 14.86
N ARG A 73 -10.48 1.58 14.17
CA ARG A 73 -10.42 3.03 14.32
C ARG A 73 -11.64 3.72 13.72
N GLU A 74 -12.14 3.27 12.58
CA GLU A 74 -13.38 3.77 11.97
C GLU A 74 -14.63 3.41 12.76
N ARG A 75 -14.68 2.21 13.36
CA ARG A 75 -15.83 1.77 14.18
C ARG A 75 -15.92 2.46 15.55
N ARG A 76 -14.85 3.10 16.03
CA ARG A 76 -14.80 3.83 17.31
C ARG A 76 -14.92 5.36 17.15
N GLY A 77 -15.06 5.87 15.92
CA GLY A 77 -14.96 7.31 15.59
C GLY A 77 -16.27 8.00 15.25
#